data_AF-A0A658BS89-F1
#
_entry.id   AF-A0A658BS89-F1
#
_cell.length_a   1.000
_cell.length_b   1.000
_cell.length_c   1.000
_cell.angle_alpha   90.00
_cell.angle_beta   90.00
_cell.angle_gamma   90.00
#
_symmetry.space_group_name_H-M   'P 1'
#
loop_
_entity.id
_entity.type
_entity.pdbx_description
1 polymer ?
#
loop_
_entity_poly.entity_id
_entity_poly.type
_entity_poly.pdbx_seq_one_letter_code
_entity_poly.pdbx_strand_id
1 'polypeptide(L)'
;MNDGEVSIEALPMLRLMAFGAPGETLLSGFLGDVLSGGHIPIGMDRVEDYGQQLELLWKKRYQSMGFSDQALGRVLLPAVYREVKGATFETMRRSIEQADAESFIDKAVLVELRDRQARYISYMMRSLAHVYDVRSPFAHARLVDEWLRVPLAFRIGQKAYRRMLVRFAPHLARIPVAKTRHNLLYSNQAGAAGPSAMFARLQKAGADYLPQGLAWRLNMGLRSLGLGLASLSGGWAGLHNRSEYVHHDESIRKVGPEWFRQALNQDDLTEGWFDRKALNALLEEHLTGKMDHSIRINNVVSFLEWRRMMGV
;
A
#
# COMPACT_ATOMS: atom_id res chain seq x y z
N MET A 1 -1.51 -20.87 14.12
CA MET A 1 -2.81 -20.34 13.65
C MET A 1 -2.50 -19.25 12.64
N ASN A 2 -2.93 -19.43 11.39
CA ASN A 2 -2.77 -18.44 10.33
C ASN A 2 -4.07 -17.63 10.30
N ASP A 3 -4.04 -16.37 10.71
CA ASP A 3 -5.21 -15.51 10.93
C ASP A 3 -5.92 -15.07 9.62
N GLY A 4 -5.83 -15.85 8.54
CA GLY A 4 -6.65 -15.70 7.32
C GLY A 4 -6.45 -14.42 6.50
N GLU A 5 -5.53 -13.53 6.88
CA GLU A 5 -5.33 -12.27 6.15
C GLU A 5 -4.49 -12.51 4.88
N VAL A 6 -5.08 -12.24 3.72
CA VAL A 6 -4.41 -12.31 2.41
C VAL A 6 -4.21 -10.90 1.88
N SER A 7 -2.95 -10.54 1.63
CA SER A 7 -2.55 -9.21 1.15
C SER A 7 -2.81 -9.06 -0.35
N ILE A 8 -3.18 -7.85 -0.77
CA ILE A 8 -3.22 -7.39 -2.18
C ILE A 8 -1.97 -7.79 -3.00
N GLU A 9 -0.84 -7.95 -2.33
CA GLU A 9 0.44 -8.30 -2.94
C GLU A 9 0.49 -9.76 -3.45
N ALA A 10 -0.47 -10.62 -3.07
CA ALA A 10 -0.52 -12.03 -3.48
C ALA A 10 -0.75 -12.21 -4.98
N LEU A 11 -1.57 -11.37 -5.63
CA LEU A 11 -1.89 -11.54 -7.05
C LEU A 11 -0.69 -11.27 -7.99
N PRO A 12 0.10 -10.18 -7.82
CA PRO A 12 1.36 -10.02 -8.54
C PRO A 12 2.34 -11.19 -8.35
N MET A 13 2.37 -11.81 -7.16
CA MET A 13 3.23 -12.97 -6.94
C MET A 13 2.78 -14.19 -7.72
N LEU A 14 1.49 -14.52 -7.71
CA LEU A 14 0.96 -15.64 -8.48
C LEU A 14 1.31 -15.50 -9.97
N ARG A 15 1.27 -14.26 -10.49
CA ARG A 15 1.74 -13.97 -11.84
C ARG A 15 3.24 -14.19 -12.00
N LEU A 16 4.08 -13.65 -11.10
CA LEU A 16 5.52 -13.89 -11.15
C LEU A 16 5.86 -15.38 -11.13
N MET A 17 5.24 -16.16 -10.24
CA MET A 17 5.42 -17.61 -10.19
C MET A 17 5.02 -18.31 -11.50
N ALA A 18 3.98 -17.82 -12.20
CA ALA A 18 3.55 -18.38 -13.48
C ALA A 18 4.47 -18.03 -14.66
N PHE A 19 5.22 -16.92 -14.58
CA PHE A 19 6.11 -16.47 -15.66
C PHE A 19 7.58 -16.82 -15.45
N GLY A 20 8.01 -17.15 -14.22
CA GLY A 20 9.40 -17.43 -13.90
C GLY A 20 9.93 -18.74 -14.47
N ALA A 21 11.22 -18.74 -14.82
CA ALA A 21 11.93 -19.98 -15.14
C ALA A 21 12.74 -20.46 -13.90
N PRO A 22 12.75 -21.78 -13.61
CA PRO A 22 13.55 -22.34 -12.53
C PRO A 22 15.01 -21.91 -12.58
N GLY A 23 15.52 -21.41 -11.46
CA GLY A 23 16.93 -21.04 -11.29
C GLY A 23 17.28 -19.60 -11.67
N GLU A 24 16.33 -18.81 -12.18
CA GLU A 24 16.52 -17.36 -12.34
C GLU A 24 16.65 -16.67 -10.98
N THR A 25 17.63 -15.77 -10.85
CA THR A 25 17.78 -14.96 -9.63
C THR A 25 16.74 -13.84 -9.60
N LEU A 26 15.95 -13.79 -8.53
CA LEU A 26 15.01 -12.70 -8.26
C LEU A 26 15.54 -11.82 -7.13
N LEU A 27 15.95 -10.59 -7.45
CA LEU A 27 16.31 -9.59 -6.44
C LEU A 27 15.07 -8.91 -5.87
N SER A 28 14.79 -9.15 -4.60
CA SER A 28 13.66 -8.57 -3.88
C SER A 28 14.06 -7.34 -3.07
N GLY A 29 13.24 -6.29 -3.17
CA GLY A 29 13.31 -5.10 -2.32
C GLY A 29 12.65 -5.26 -0.95
N PHE A 30 12.25 -6.48 -0.58
CA PHE A 30 11.59 -6.80 0.70
C PHE A 30 12.31 -6.16 1.90
N LEU A 31 11.58 -5.59 2.86
CA LEU A 31 12.06 -4.83 4.03
C LEU A 31 12.73 -3.48 3.75
N GLY A 32 13.09 -3.16 2.49
CA GLY A 32 13.78 -1.91 2.17
C GLY A 32 13.00 -0.68 2.64
N ASP A 33 11.70 -0.62 2.39
CA ASP A 33 10.85 0.51 2.80
C ASP A 33 10.66 0.59 4.32
N VAL A 34 10.52 -0.56 4.98
CA VAL A 34 10.31 -0.65 6.43
C VAL A 34 11.58 -0.23 7.17
N LEU A 35 12.72 -0.85 6.87
CA LEU A 35 13.99 -0.55 7.56
C LEU A 35 14.44 0.89 7.35
N SER A 36 14.26 1.42 6.15
CA SER A 36 14.63 2.80 5.84
C SER A 36 13.65 3.84 6.38
N GLY A 37 12.49 3.43 6.93
CA GLY A 37 11.52 4.33 7.54
C GLY A 37 10.51 4.98 6.58
N GLY A 38 10.35 4.48 5.36
CA GLY A 38 9.35 4.99 4.40
C GLY A 38 7.90 4.73 4.83
N HIS A 39 7.73 3.69 5.63
CA HIS A 39 6.48 3.30 6.27
C HIS A 39 6.07 4.23 7.44
N ILE A 40 7.00 5.00 8.03
CA ILE A 40 6.73 5.86 9.19
C ILE A 40 5.96 7.11 8.73
N PRO A 41 4.77 7.42 9.30
CA PRO A 41 4.02 8.61 8.92
C PRO A 41 4.81 9.89 9.25
N ILE A 42 4.91 10.80 8.27
CA ILE A 42 5.57 12.09 8.45
C ILE A 42 4.84 12.90 9.53
N GLY A 43 5.58 13.43 10.50
CA GLY A 43 5.04 14.24 11.60
C GLY A 43 4.56 13.42 12.79
N MET A 44 4.62 12.08 12.75
CA MET A 44 4.31 11.23 13.90
C MET A 44 5.24 11.50 15.08
N ASP A 45 6.49 11.92 14.80
CA ASP A 45 7.49 12.35 15.78
C ASP A 45 7.11 13.64 16.54
N ARG A 46 6.10 14.37 16.08
CA ARG A 46 5.63 15.63 16.67
C ARG A 46 4.33 15.49 17.44
N VAL A 47 3.79 14.27 17.51
CA VAL A 47 2.52 13.99 18.19
C VAL A 47 2.87 13.36 19.52
N GLU A 48 2.57 14.06 20.60
CA GLU A 48 2.89 13.59 21.96
C GLU A 48 1.78 12.69 22.53
N ASP A 49 0.53 12.93 22.13
CA ASP A 49 -0.62 12.15 22.59
C ASP A 49 -0.65 10.74 21.97
N TYR A 50 -0.63 9.72 22.82
CA TYR A 50 -0.62 8.31 22.42
C TYR A 50 -1.85 7.92 21.59
N GLY A 51 -3.04 8.45 21.95
CA GLY A 51 -4.27 8.19 21.21
C GLY A 51 -4.20 8.72 19.78
N GLN A 52 -3.72 9.96 19.60
CA GLN A 52 -3.49 10.55 18.29
C GLN A 52 -2.43 9.80 17.49
N GLN A 53 -1.37 9.31 18.13
CA GLN A 53 -0.35 8.48 17.47
C GLN A 53 -0.96 7.18 16.92
N LEU A 54 -1.77 6.48 17.72
CA LEU A 54 -2.50 5.28 17.29
C LEU A 54 -3.44 5.58 16.12
N GLU A 55 -4.23 6.64 16.21
CA GLU A 55 -5.16 7.06 15.16
C GLU A 55 -4.43 7.39 13.84
N LEU A 56 -3.29 8.09 13.91
CA LEU A 56 -2.48 8.40 12.74
C LEU A 56 -1.89 7.14 12.11
N LEU A 57 -1.39 6.21 12.94
CA LEU A 57 -0.90 4.92 12.47
C LEU A 57 -2.02 4.12 11.80
N TRP A 58 -3.18 4.01 12.47
CA TRP A 58 -4.38 3.32 11.98
C TRP A 58 -4.83 3.86 10.62
N LYS A 59 -5.04 5.17 10.53
CA LYS A 59 -5.46 5.85 9.31
C LYS A 59 -4.46 5.64 8.18
N LYS A 60 -3.16 5.83 8.47
CA LYS A 60 -2.12 5.74 7.46
C LYS A 60 -1.92 4.31 6.97
N ARG A 61 -1.99 3.30 7.84
CA ARG A 61 -1.61 1.93 7.48
C ARG A 61 -2.77 1.04 7.10
N TYR A 62 -3.88 1.14 7.80
CA TYR A 62 -4.98 0.21 7.64
C TYR A 62 -6.10 0.83 6.82
N GLN A 63 -6.50 2.08 7.11
CA GLN A 63 -7.59 2.70 6.37
C GLN A 63 -7.16 3.21 4.99
N SER A 64 -5.98 3.82 4.86
CA SER A 64 -5.52 4.37 3.57
C SER A 64 -5.25 3.27 2.53
N MET A 65 -4.89 2.07 3.00
CA MET A 65 -4.64 0.88 2.18
C MET A 65 -5.79 -0.14 2.30
N GLY A 66 -6.98 0.25 2.74
CA GLY A 66 -8.04 -0.71 3.01
C GLY A 66 -9.42 -0.09 3.07
N PHE A 67 -10.28 -0.68 3.88
CA PHE A 67 -11.59 -0.14 4.19
C PHE A 67 -11.49 0.79 5.40
N SER A 68 -12.13 1.96 5.33
CA SER A 68 -12.55 2.65 6.55
C SER A 68 -13.70 1.87 7.19
N ASP A 69 -13.98 2.09 8.48
CA ASP A 69 -15.12 1.46 9.17
C ASP A 69 -16.43 1.68 8.41
N GLN A 70 -16.65 2.90 7.91
CA GLN A 70 -17.85 3.21 7.12
C GLN A 70 -17.88 2.43 5.81
N ALA A 71 -16.75 2.32 5.10
CA ALA A 71 -16.69 1.58 3.84
C ALA A 71 -16.86 0.07 4.08
N LEU A 72 -16.29 -0.46 5.17
CA LEU A 72 -16.40 -1.85 5.56
C LEU A 72 -17.86 -2.21 5.88
N GLY A 73 -18.54 -1.37 6.66
CA GLY A 73 -19.96 -1.56 6.99
C GLY A 73 -20.93 -1.43 5.81
N ARG A 74 -20.47 -0.93 4.66
CA ARG A 74 -21.25 -0.95 3.41
C ARG A 74 -21.14 -2.27 2.66
N VAL A 75 -19.99 -2.95 2.76
CA VAL A 75 -19.71 -4.15 1.96
C VAL A 75 -19.92 -5.45 2.73
N LEU A 76 -19.79 -5.44 4.06
CA LEU A 76 -20.11 -6.59 4.90
C LEU A 76 -21.60 -6.65 5.19
N LEU A 77 -22.12 -7.85 5.41
CA LEU A 77 -23.45 -8.02 5.98
C LEU A 77 -23.50 -7.42 7.40
N PRO A 78 -24.64 -6.85 7.84
CA PRO A 78 -24.74 -6.17 9.13
C PRO A 78 -24.37 -7.04 10.34
N ALA A 79 -24.68 -8.34 10.29
CA ALA A 79 -24.31 -9.28 11.35
C ALA A 79 -22.78 -9.41 11.46
N VAL A 80 -22.12 -9.73 10.35
CA VAL A 80 -20.66 -9.86 10.28
C VAL A 80 -19.95 -8.56 10.64
N TYR A 81 -20.43 -7.41 10.14
CA TYR A 81 -19.83 -6.13 10.48
C TYR A 81 -19.85 -5.86 12.00
N ARG A 82 -20.95 -6.17 12.70
CA ARG A 82 -21.03 -5.98 14.15
C ARG A 82 -20.02 -6.84 14.91
N GLU A 83 -19.72 -8.03 14.42
CA GLU A 83 -18.76 -8.95 15.04
C GLU A 83 -17.32 -8.49 14.87
N VAL A 84 -16.97 -7.95 13.69
CA VAL A 84 -15.57 -7.63 13.36
C VAL A 84 -15.21 -6.15 13.56
N LYS A 85 -16.20 -5.26 13.71
CA LYS A 85 -15.95 -3.81 13.83
C LYS A 85 -15.01 -3.52 15.00
N GLY A 86 -13.93 -2.80 14.73
CA GLY A 86 -12.94 -2.39 15.73
C GLY A 86 -11.95 -3.48 16.14
N ALA A 87 -12.19 -4.76 15.82
CA ALA A 87 -11.33 -5.87 16.22
C ALA A 87 -9.90 -5.71 15.70
N THR A 88 -9.72 -5.29 14.45
CA THR A 88 -8.40 -5.04 13.85
C THR A 88 -7.68 -3.86 14.52
N PHE A 89 -8.40 -2.78 14.85
CA PHE A 89 -7.83 -1.63 15.56
C PHE A 89 -7.36 -2.04 16.96
N GLU A 90 -8.19 -2.77 17.70
CA GLU A 90 -7.85 -3.26 19.04
C GLU A 90 -6.67 -4.25 19.02
N THR A 91 -6.59 -5.08 17.99
CA THR A 91 -5.45 -5.99 17.79
C THR A 91 -4.16 -5.21 17.53
N MET A 92 -4.21 -4.18 16.66
CA MET A 92 -3.07 -3.28 16.44
C MET A 92 -2.67 -2.58 17.74
N ARG A 93 -3.63 -1.96 18.45
CA ARG A 93 -3.40 -1.25 19.72
C ARG A 93 -2.70 -2.14 20.73
N ARG A 94 -3.23 -3.35 20.97
CA ARG A 94 -2.65 -4.32 21.91
C ARG A 94 -1.23 -4.73 21.49
N SER A 95 -1.01 -4.95 20.19
CA SER A 95 0.31 -5.32 19.67
C SER A 95 1.35 -4.24 19.92
N ILE A 96 0.97 -2.97 19.77
CA ILE A 96 1.82 -1.80 20.07
C ILE A 96 2.10 -1.72 21.57
N GLU A 97 1.08 -1.88 22.42
CA GLU A 97 1.24 -1.82 23.88
C GLU A 97 2.22 -2.87 24.41
N GLN A 98 2.19 -4.07 23.82
CA GLN A 98 3.03 -5.20 24.19
C GLN A 98 4.42 -5.19 23.54
N ALA A 99 4.72 -4.25 22.65
CA ALA A 99 6.01 -4.19 21.97
C ALA A 99 7.11 -3.66 22.91
N ASP A 100 8.24 -4.36 22.93
CA ASP A 100 9.40 -4.06 23.77
C ASP A 100 10.28 -2.98 23.12
N ALA A 101 9.85 -1.72 23.25
CA ALA A 101 10.62 -0.54 22.88
C ALA A 101 10.16 0.68 23.70
N GLU A 102 11.03 1.68 23.83
CA GLU A 102 10.75 2.87 24.64
C GLU A 102 9.79 3.84 23.92
N SER A 103 10.05 4.13 22.64
CA SER A 103 9.27 5.10 21.88
C SER A 103 8.09 4.46 21.15
N PHE A 104 6.99 5.21 20.98
CA PHE A 104 5.83 4.75 20.19
C PHE A 104 6.24 4.33 18.77
N ILE A 105 7.12 5.10 18.14
CA ILE A 105 7.51 4.85 16.74
C ILE A 105 8.35 3.58 16.65
N ASP A 106 9.24 3.32 17.59
CA ASP A 106 10.00 2.06 17.61
C ASP A 106 9.08 0.87 17.92
N LYS A 107 8.11 1.02 18.83
CA LYS A 107 7.04 0.01 19.02
C LYS A 107 6.29 -0.27 17.72
N ALA A 108 5.91 0.76 16.98
CA ALA A 108 5.23 0.61 15.68
C ALA A 108 6.10 -0.07 14.62
N VAL A 109 7.39 0.22 14.57
CA VAL A 109 8.34 -0.46 13.67
C VAL A 109 8.49 -1.93 14.06
N LEU A 110 8.61 -2.25 15.35
CA LEU A 110 8.70 -3.63 15.83
C LEU A 110 7.44 -4.44 15.51
N VAL A 111 6.26 -3.85 15.75
CA VAL A 111 4.97 -4.47 15.38
C VAL A 111 4.87 -4.66 13.88
N GLU A 112 5.27 -3.68 13.07
CA GLU A 112 5.31 -3.84 11.62
C GLU A 112 6.21 -5.03 11.22
N LEU A 113 7.42 -5.13 11.77
CA LEU A 113 8.35 -6.22 11.46
C LEU A 113 7.80 -7.59 11.89
N ARG A 114 7.28 -7.69 13.11
CA ARG A 114 6.77 -8.94 13.70
C ARG A 114 5.44 -9.37 13.10
N ASP A 115 4.50 -8.45 12.97
CA ASP A 115 3.12 -8.79 12.66
C ASP A 115 2.81 -8.64 11.17
N ARG A 116 3.38 -7.63 10.49
CA ARG A 116 3.13 -7.44 9.06
C ARG A 116 4.20 -8.09 8.19
N GLN A 117 5.47 -7.76 8.37
CA GLN A 117 6.54 -8.24 7.48
C GLN A 117 6.80 -9.73 7.63
N ALA A 118 6.87 -10.24 8.87
CA ALA A 118 7.10 -11.66 9.11
C ALA A 118 5.91 -12.53 8.68
N ARG A 119 4.67 -12.03 8.78
CA ARG A 119 3.49 -12.76 8.32
C ARG A 119 3.32 -12.63 6.81
N TYR A 120 3.05 -11.45 6.28
CA TYR A 120 2.60 -11.32 4.89
C TYR A 120 3.72 -11.45 3.88
N ILE A 121 4.89 -10.90 4.20
CA ILE A 121 5.91 -10.69 3.16
C ILE A 121 6.98 -11.79 3.16
N SER A 122 7.21 -12.45 4.30
CA SER A 122 8.06 -13.65 4.34
C SER A 122 7.49 -14.79 3.51
N TYR A 123 6.15 -14.96 3.49
CA TYR A 123 5.49 -15.91 2.58
C TYR A 123 5.79 -15.58 1.12
N MET A 124 5.92 -14.30 0.77
CA MET A 124 6.25 -13.92 -0.61
C MET A 124 7.61 -14.46 -1.03
N MET A 125 8.60 -14.35 -0.16
CA MET A 125 9.94 -14.86 -0.44
C MET A 125 9.98 -16.37 -0.51
N ARG A 126 9.25 -17.06 0.36
CA ARG A 126 9.16 -18.53 0.33
C ARG A 126 8.41 -19.04 -0.90
N SER A 127 7.27 -18.44 -1.24
CA SER A 127 6.49 -18.85 -2.40
C SER A 127 7.24 -18.61 -3.71
N LEU A 128 7.89 -17.45 -3.85
CA LEU A 128 8.71 -17.15 -5.02
C LEU A 128 9.96 -18.04 -5.10
N ALA A 129 10.49 -18.50 -3.97
CA ALA A 129 11.63 -19.42 -3.94
C ALA A 129 11.34 -20.82 -4.51
N HIS A 130 10.07 -21.16 -4.77
CA HIS A 130 9.73 -22.37 -5.52
C HIS A 130 10.08 -22.28 -7.00
N VAL A 131 10.22 -21.07 -7.54
CA VAL A 131 10.49 -20.81 -8.97
C VAL A 131 11.82 -20.07 -9.16
N TYR A 132 12.18 -19.17 -8.25
CA TYR A 132 13.34 -18.30 -8.37
C TYR A 132 14.41 -18.57 -7.30
N ASP A 133 15.66 -18.25 -7.58
CA ASP A 133 16.67 -18.00 -6.53
C ASP A 133 16.45 -16.59 -5.94
N VAL A 134 15.60 -16.51 -4.94
CA VAL A 134 15.20 -15.23 -4.33
C VAL A 134 16.31 -14.68 -3.44
N ARG A 135 16.78 -13.48 -3.74
CA ARG A 135 17.77 -12.73 -2.95
C ARG A 135 17.14 -11.46 -2.39
N SER A 136 17.15 -11.30 -1.06
CA SER A 136 16.68 -10.08 -0.39
C SER A 136 17.79 -9.45 0.44
N PRO A 137 18.58 -8.52 -0.14
CA PRO A 137 19.69 -7.88 0.57
C PRO A 137 19.25 -7.17 1.85
N PHE A 138 18.07 -6.54 1.83
CA PHE A 138 17.49 -5.82 2.96
C PHE A 138 17.06 -6.73 4.12
N ALA A 139 16.89 -8.03 3.88
CA ALA A 139 16.61 -9.01 4.93
C ALA A 139 17.87 -9.59 5.58
N HIS A 140 19.06 -9.14 5.18
CA HIS A 140 20.31 -9.60 5.80
C HIS A 140 20.37 -9.14 7.26
N ALA A 141 20.57 -10.07 8.20
CA ALA A 141 20.51 -9.80 9.65
C ALA A 141 21.37 -8.61 10.08
N ARG A 142 22.65 -8.57 9.65
CA ARG A 142 23.54 -7.43 9.92
C ARG A 142 22.98 -6.11 9.40
N LEU A 143 22.36 -6.09 8.21
CA LEU A 143 21.80 -4.86 7.65
C LEU A 143 20.59 -4.40 8.46
N VAL A 144 19.74 -5.34 8.92
CA VAL A 144 18.62 -5.05 9.82
C VAL A 144 19.13 -4.42 11.12
N ASP A 145 20.11 -5.05 11.77
CA ASP A 145 20.67 -4.57 13.04
C ASP A 145 21.27 -3.16 12.92
N GLU A 146 22.04 -2.92 11.86
CA GLU A 146 22.64 -1.60 11.61
C GLU A 146 21.55 -0.54 11.32
N TRP A 147 20.51 -0.87 10.55
CA TRP A 147 19.41 0.05 10.25
C TRP A 147 18.57 0.39 11.48
N LEU A 148 18.32 -0.57 12.37
CA LEU A 148 17.58 -0.33 13.61
C LEU A 148 18.34 0.59 14.57
N ARG A 149 19.67 0.63 14.50
CA ARG A 149 20.51 1.57 15.26
C ARG A 149 20.53 2.99 14.69
N VAL A 150 20.05 3.20 13.46
CA VAL A 150 20.00 4.54 12.87
C VAL A 150 18.98 5.40 13.64
N PRO A 151 19.38 6.58 14.15
CA PRO A 151 18.46 7.42 14.90
C PRO A 151 17.21 7.75 14.09
N LEU A 152 16.06 7.73 14.76
CA LEU A 152 14.76 7.86 14.13
C LEU A 152 14.64 9.12 13.25
N ALA A 153 15.21 10.24 13.68
CA ALA A 153 15.22 11.50 12.94
C ALA A 153 15.82 11.37 11.52
N PHE A 154 16.70 10.39 11.30
CA PHE A 154 17.29 10.05 10.00
C PHE A 154 16.56 8.93 9.26
N ARG A 155 15.77 8.09 9.94
CA ARG A 155 14.88 7.11 9.29
C ARG A 155 13.61 7.77 8.74
N ILE A 156 13.04 8.76 9.43
CA ILE A 156 11.84 9.47 8.96
C ILE A 156 12.07 10.08 7.58
N GLY A 157 11.20 9.74 6.64
CA GLY A 157 11.31 10.17 5.24
C GLY A 157 12.50 9.57 4.49
N GLN A 158 13.07 8.47 5.00
CA GLN A 158 14.20 7.75 4.41
C GLN A 158 15.44 8.63 4.23
N LYS A 159 15.68 9.60 5.11
CA LYS A 159 16.78 10.57 4.95
C LYS A 159 18.15 9.90 4.90
N ALA A 160 18.44 8.99 5.84
CA ALA A 160 19.69 8.23 5.87
C ALA A 160 19.85 7.43 4.57
N TYR A 161 18.81 6.74 4.12
CA TYR A 161 18.85 5.87 2.96
C TYR A 161 19.11 6.66 1.67
N ARG A 162 18.39 7.78 1.50
CA ARG A 162 18.59 8.69 0.37
C ARG A 162 19.99 9.29 0.36
N ARG A 163 20.50 9.74 1.52
CA ARG A 163 21.88 10.25 1.64
C ARG A 163 22.92 9.20 1.32
N MET A 164 22.72 7.96 1.79
CA MET A 164 23.58 6.83 1.46
C MET A 164 23.62 6.58 -0.05
N LEU A 165 22.46 6.51 -0.72
CA LEU A 165 22.41 6.33 -2.17
C LEU A 165 23.10 7.46 -2.93
N VAL A 166 22.84 8.72 -2.55
CA VAL A 166 23.49 9.88 -3.19
C VAL A 166 25.01 9.86 -3.01
N ARG A 167 25.49 9.45 -1.83
CA ARG A 167 26.93 9.42 -1.51
C ARG A 167 27.66 8.24 -2.16
N PHE A 168 27.11 7.03 -2.06
CA PHE A 168 27.83 5.79 -2.39
C PHE A 168 27.40 5.19 -3.73
N ALA A 169 26.23 5.56 -4.26
CA ALA A 169 25.73 5.09 -5.55
C ALA A 169 25.11 6.25 -6.38
N PRO A 170 25.88 7.31 -6.68
CA PRO A 170 25.34 8.51 -7.33
C PRO A 170 24.73 8.24 -8.72
N HIS A 171 25.20 7.20 -9.42
CA HIS A 171 24.61 6.77 -10.69
C HIS A 171 23.18 6.22 -10.50
N LEU A 172 22.91 5.45 -9.43
CA LEU A 172 21.56 4.99 -9.10
C LEU A 172 20.68 6.17 -8.64
N ALA A 173 21.24 7.10 -7.88
CA ALA A 173 20.51 8.29 -7.41
C ALA A 173 20.04 9.21 -8.56
N ARG A 174 20.61 9.08 -9.76
CA ARG A 174 20.20 9.78 -10.99
C ARG A 174 19.05 9.10 -11.74
N ILE A 175 18.76 7.82 -11.45
CA ILE A 175 17.68 7.09 -12.09
C ILE A 175 16.34 7.73 -11.67
N PRO A 176 15.51 8.18 -12.63
CA PRO A 176 14.18 8.69 -12.32
C PRO A 176 13.32 7.61 -11.66
N VAL A 177 12.69 7.94 -10.54
CA VAL A 177 11.71 7.05 -9.92
C VAL A 177 10.51 6.93 -10.86
N ALA A 178 10.13 5.71 -11.25
CA ALA A 178 9.05 5.48 -12.22
C ALA A 178 7.76 6.25 -11.89
N LYS A 179 7.41 6.33 -10.60
CA LYS A 179 6.25 7.09 -10.12
C LYS A 179 6.39 8.59 -10.41
N THR A 180 7.46 9.24 -9.96
CA THR A 180 7.55 10.71 -9.97
C THR A 180 8.31 11.27 -11.17
N ARG A 181 8.99 10.40 -11.93
CA ARG A 181 10.00 10.75 -12.94
C ARG A 181 11.10 11.70 -12.43
N HIS A 182 11.20 11.87 -11.10
CA HIS A 182 12.26 12.61 -10.43
C HIS A 182 13.33 11.65 -9.94
N ASN A 183 14.58 12.07 -10.04
CA ASN A 183 15.69 11.36 -9.42
C ASN A 183 15.87 11.80 -7.95
N LEU A 184 16.67 11.05 -7.18
CA LEU A 184 16.87 11.34 -5.76
C LEU A 184 17.67 12.63 -5.54
N LEU A 185 18.53 13.01 -6.49
CA LEU A 185 19.31 14.26 -6.43
C LEU A 185 18.40 15.49 -6.43
N TYR A 186 17.36 15.50 -7.28
CA TYR A 186 16.36 16.57 -7.35
C TYR A 186 15.60 16.74 -6.03
N SER A 187 15.22 15.62 -5.40
CA SER A 187 14.44 15.62 -4.16
C SER A 187 15.18 16.17 -2.93
N ASN A 188 16.51 16.20 -2.96
CA ASN A 188 17.32 16.80 -1.89
C ASN A 188 17.54 18.31 -2.06
N GLN A 189 17.37 18.84 -3.28
CA GLN A 189 17.57 20.26 -3.57
C GLN A 189 16.28 21.08 -3.40
N ALA A 190 15.15 20.52 -3.82
CA ALA A 190 13.84 21.13 -3.59
C ALA A 190 13.33 20.73 -2.20
N GLY A 191 13.62 21.53 -1.17
CA GLY A 191 13.19 21.26 0.20
C GLY A 191 11.70 20.91 0.29
N ALA A 192 11.39 19.62 0.49
CA ALA A 192 10.14 18.97 0.92
C ALA A 192 8.77 19.35 0.28
N ALA A 193 8.66 20.42 -0.51
CA ALA A 193 7.40 20.88 -1.09
C ALA A 193 7.52 20.96 -2.62
N GLY A 194 7.65 19.78 -3.26
CA GLY A 194 7.53 19.71 -4.71
C GLY A 194 6.11 20.09 -5.18
N PRO A 195 5.91 20.42 -6.47
CA PRO A 195 4.61 20.75 -7.05
C PRO A 195 3.53 19.69 -6.80
N SER A 196 3.91 18.41 -6.65
CA SER A 196 3.00 17.33 -6.29
C SER A 196 2.39 17.48 -4.88
N ALA A 197 3.11 18.09 -3.93
CA ALA A 197 2.59 18.39 -2.60
C ALA A 197 1.58 19.56 -2.65
N MET A 198 1.79 20.52 -3.56
CA MET A 198 0.84 21.60 -3.83
C MET A 198 -0.44 21.06 -4.49
N PHE A 199 -0.31 20.20 -5.50
CA PHE A 199 -1.45 19.50 -6.12
C PHE A 199 -2.18 18.59 -5.13
N ALA A 200 -1.46 17.82 -4.30
CA ALA A 200 -2.07 17.00 -3.26
C ALA A 200 -2.79 17.86 -2.19
N ARG A 201 -2.25 19.04 -1.85
CA ARG A 201 -2.91 20.02 -0.98
C ARG A 201 -4.16 20.61 -1.60
N LEU A 202 -4.12 20.99 -2.87
CA LEU A 202 -5.28 21.50 -3.61
C LEU A 202 -6.36 20.44 -3.76
N GLN A 203 -5.97 19.20 -4.07
CA GLN A 203 -6.88 18.07 -4.21
C GLN A 203 -7.52 17.70 -2.86
N LYS A 204 -6.74 17.74 -1.77
CA LYS A 204 -7.26 17.50 -0.41
C LYS A 204 -8.18 18.63 0.06
N ALA A 205 -7.77 19.89 -0.13
CA ALA A 205 -8.59 21.06 0.22
C ALA A 205 -9.90 21.12 -0.57
N GLY A 206 -9.92 20.65 -1.83
CA GLY A 206 -11.16 20.54 -2.60
C GLY A 206 -12.03 19.35 -2.18
N ALA A 207 -11.43 18.20 -1.86
CA ALA A 207 -12.18 16.97 -1.56
C ALA A 207 -12.91 17.00 -0.21
N ASP A 208 -12.37 17.70 0.78
CA ASP A 208 -12.92 17.70 2.14
C ASP A 208 -14.15 18.65 2.30
N TYR A 209 -14.36 19.58 1.36
CA TYR A 209 -15.42 20.61 1.44
C TYR A 209 -16.44 20.59 0.30
N LEU A 210 -16.21 19.81 -0.76
CA LEU A 210 -17.12 19.74 -1.90
C LEU A 210 -18.07 18.54 -1.78
N PRO A 211 -19.35 18.70 -2.17
CA PRO A 211 -20.24 17.55 -2.42
C PRO A 211 -19.57 16.54 -3.34
N GLN A 212 -19.71 15.24 -3.06
CA GLN A 212 -19.01 14.16 -3.79
C GLN A 212 -19.09 14.28 -5.32
N GLY A 213 -20.24 14.72 -5.86
CA GLY A 213 -20.40 14.92 -7.29
C GLY A 213 -19.54 16.05 -7.88
N LEU A 214 -19.34 17.15 -7.14
CA LEU A 214 -18.48 18.25 -7.55
C LEU A 214 -17.00 17.90 -7.42
N ALA A 215 -16.61 17.23 -6.32
CA ALA A 215 -15.26 16.71 -6.15
C ALA A 215 -14.86 15.76 -7.30
N TRP A 216 -15.80 14.91 -7.76
CA TRP A 216 -15.59 14.03 -8.92
C TRP A 216 -15.39 14.82 -10.22
N ARG A 217 -16.25 15.82 -10.51
CA ARG A 217 -16.11 16.66 -11.73
C ARG A 217 -14.80 17.43 -11.75
N LEU A 218 -14.38 17.96 -10.60
CA LEU A 218 -13.12 18.70 -10.46
C LEU A 218 -11.91 17.78 -10.66
N ASN A 219 -11.97 16.57 -10.09
CA ASN A 219 -10.97 15.53 -10.36
C ASN A 219 -10.92 15.11 -11.83
N MET A 220 -12.06 14.99 -12.52
CA MET A 220 -12.11 14.70 -13.95
C MET A 220 -11.45 15.83 -14.77
N GLY A 221 -11.76 17.09 -14.49
CA GLY A 221 -11.12 18.23 -15.15
C GLY A 221 -9.60 18.26 -14.91
N LEU A 222 -9.17 18.04 -13.68
CA LEU A 222 -7.75 17.95 -13.32
C LEU A 222 -7.05 16.75 -13.98
N ARG A 223 -7.74 15.62 -14.20
CA ARG A 223 -7.20 14.46 -14.93
C ARG A 223 -6.99 14.77 -16.40
N SER A 224 -7.96 15.42 -17.05
CA SER A 224 -7.86 15.84 -18.46
C SER A 224 -6.70 16.81 -18.66
N LEU A 225 -6.56 17.79 -17.77
CA LEU A 225 -5.41 18.70 -17.75
C LEU A 225 -4.12 17.97 -17.41
N GLY A 226 -4.15 17.01 -16.49
CA GLY A 226 -3.02 16.19 -16.09
C GLY A 226 -2.48 15.31 -17.20
N LEU A 227 -3.30 14.81 -18.13
CA LEU A 227 -2.81 14.05 -19.29
C LEU A 227 -2.07 14.97 -20.28
N GLY A 228 -2.61 16.17 -20.54
CA GLY A 228 -1.94 17.17 -21.37
C GLY A 228 -0.62 17.64 -20.75
N LEU A 229 -0.62 17.90 -19.44
CA LEU A 229 0.58 18.23 -18.69
C LEU A 229 1.58 17.09 -18.71
N ALA A 230 1.16 15.82 -18.60
CA ALA A 230 2.09 14.67 -18.56
C ALA A 230 2.86 14.58 -19.88
N SER A 231 2.16 14.77 -21.00
CA SER A 231 2.76 14.80 -22.33
C SER A 231 3.74 15.98 -22.47
N LEU A 232 3.31 17.19 -22.11
CA LEU A 232 4.12 18.42 -22.28
C LEU A 232 5.33 18.50 -21.33
N SER A 233 5.26 17.81 -20.19
CA SER A 233 6.29 17.83 -19.16
C SER A 233 7.26 16.66 -19.25
N GLY A 234 7.12 15.76 -20.24
CA GLY A 234 7.88 14.51 -20.27
C GLY A 234 7.59 13.59 -19.08
N GLY A 235 6.37 13.68 -18.52
CA GLY A 235 5.91 12.94 -17.35
C GLY A 235 6.17 13.62 -16.01
N TRP A 236 6.71 14.85 -15.98
CA TRP A 236 7.02 15.61 -14.75
C TRP A 236 5.78 16.18 -14.04
N ALA A 237 4.74 16.56 -14.77
CA ALA A 237 3.47 17.06 -14.25
C ALA A 237 2.34 16.29 -14.90
N GLY A 238 1.50 15.57 -14.17
CA GLY A 238 0.36 14.85 -14.76
C GLY A 238 0.16 13.42 -14.26
N LEU A 239 -0.78 12.69 -14.88
CA LEU A 239 -1.10 11.32 -14.45
C LEU A 239 0.09 10.38 -14.67
N HIS A 240 0.38 9.55 -13.66
CA HIS A 240 1.45 8.57 -13.71
C HIS A 240 1.23 7.58 -14.87
N ASN A 241 2.21 7.45 -15.78
CA ASN A 241 2.23 6.36 -16.74
C ASN A 241 2.65 5.07 -16.02
N ARG A 242 1.68 4.19 -15.75
CA ARG A 242 1.85 2.92 -15.02
C ARG A 242 1.97 1.70 -15.95
N SER A 243 1.92 1.91 -17.27
CA SER A 243 1.89 0.83 -18.26
C SER A 243 3.11 -0.09 -18.24
N GLU A 244 4.25 0.39 -17.74
CA GLU A 244 5.50 -0.37 -17.66
C GLU A 244 5.53 -1.36 -16.49
N TYR A 245 4.53 -1.38 -15.60
CA TYR A 245 4.49 -2.30 -14.46
C TYR A 245 3.07 -2.74 -14.09
N VAL A 246 2.95 -3.92 -13.48
CA VAL A 246 1.66 -4.46 -13.02
C VAL A 246 1.14 -3.57 -11.88
N HIS A 247 0.25 -2.64 -12.21
CA HIS A 247 -0.44 -1.83 -11.21
C HIS A 247 -1.84 -2.40 -10.95
N HIS A 248 -2.25 -2.47 -9.68
CA HIS A 248 -3.55 -3.04 -9.27
C HIS A 248 -4.75 -2.36 -9.97
N ASP A 249 -4.81 -1.03 -9.94
CA ASP A 249 -5.82 -0.22 -10.64
C ASP A 249 -5.92 -0.55 -12.15
N GLU A 250 -4.78 -0.59 -12.86
CA GLU A 250 -4.80 -0.92 -14.29
C GLU A 250 -5.11 -2.39 -14.55
N SER A 251 -4.68 -3.30 -13.67
CA SER A 251 -4.96 -4.73 -13.82
C SER A 251 -6.46 -5.03 -13.72
N ILE A 252 -7.17 -4.38 -12.80
CA ILE A 252 -8.63 -4.54 -12.68
C ILE A 252 -9.34 -3.88 -13.86
N ARG A 253 -8.96 -2.65 -14.23
CA ARG A 253 -9.67 -1.91 -15.28
C ARG A 253 -9.43 -2.42 -16.69
N LYS A 254 -8.19 -2.79 -17.01
CA LYS A 254 -7.75 -3.01 -18.40
C LYS A 254 -7.46 -4.47 -18.71
N VAL A 255 -6.95 -5.23 -17.74
CA VAL A 255 -6.42 -6.58 -18.02
C VAL A 255 -7.47 -7.66 -17.80
N GLY A 256 -8.26 -7.60 -16.72
CA GLY A 256 -9.21 -8.66 -16.42
C GLY A 256 -10.44 -8.22 -15.63
N PRO A 257 -11.19 -7.20 -16.04
CA PRO A 257 -12.38 -6.73 -15.30
C PRO A 257 -13.41 -7.86 -15.09
N GLU A 258 -13.61 -8.72 -16.10
CA GLU A 258 -14.54 -9.85 -16.01
C GLU A 258 -14.10 -10.92 -15.02
N TRP A 259 -12.79 -11.14 -14.86
CA TRP A 259 -12.30 -12.05 -13.83
C TRP A 259 -12.63 -11.54 -12.42
N PHE A 260 -12.41 -10.24 -12.16
CA PHE A 260 -12.79 -9.62 -10.88
C PHE A 260 -14.31 -9.64 -10.66
N ARG A 261 -15.10 -9.39 -11.72
CA ARG A 261 -16.55 -9.49 -11.67
C ARG A 261 -17.01 -10.90 -11.32
N GLN A 262 -16.44 -11.92 -11.94
CA GLN A 262 -16.74 -13.31 -11.65
C GLN A 262 -16.35 -13.68 -10.21
N ALA A 263 -15.13 -13.34 -9.78
CA ALA A 263 -14.65 -13.60 -8.42
C ALA A 263 -15.57 -13.01 -7.34
N LEU A 264 -16.04 -11.77 -7.53
CA LEU A 264 -16.94 -11.09 -6.58
C LEU A 264 -18.41 -11.56 -6.65
N ASN A 265 -18.79 -12.39 -7.62
CA ASN A 265 -20.14 -12.91 -7.80
C ASN A 265 -20.21 -14.45 -7.63
N GLN A 266 -19.26 -15.06 -6.91
CA GLN A 266 -19.33 -16.46 -6.52
C GLN A 266 -20.22 -16.60 -5.28
N ASP A 267 -21.41 -17.15 -5.46
CA ASP A 267 -22.45 -17.20 -4.43
C ASP A 267 -22.00 -17.92 -3.16
N ASP A 268 -21.40 -19.10 -3.32
CA ASP A 268 -20.86 -19.94 -2.27
C ASP A 268 -19.79 -19.23 -1.42
N LEU A 269 -18.96 -18.39 -2.03
CA LEU A 269 -17.88 -17.68 -1.33
C LEU A 269 -18.30 -16.32 -0.77
N THR A 270 -19.37 -15.72 -1.27
CA THR A 270 -19.81 -14.37 -0.85
C THR A 270 -20.98 -14.39 0.12
N GLU A 271 -21.83 -15.41 0.02
CA GLU A 271 -22.99 -15.59 0.89
C GLU A 271 -22.60 -15.66 2.36
N GLY A 272 -23.38 -15.00 3.21
CA GLY A 272 -23.13 -14.91 4.65
C GLY A 272 -22.07 -13.89 5.07
N TRP A 273 -21.27 -13.34 4.15
CA TRP A 273 -20.19 -12.40 4.47
C TRP A 273 -20.39 -11.00 3.91
N PHE A 274 -20.74 -10.89 2.63
CA PHE A 274 -20.77 -9.62 1.92
C PHE A 274 -22.15 -9.26 1.37
N ASP A 275 -22.45 -7.96 1.32
CA ASP A 275 -23.52 -7.42 0.51
C ASP A 275 -23.05 -7.39 -0.96
N ARG A 276 -23.57 -8.33 -1.76
CA ARG A 276 -23.21 -8.48 -3.18
C ARG A 276 -23.52 -7.24 -4.01
N LYS A 277 -24.62 -6.53 -3.71
CA LYS A 277 -24.98 -5.29 -4.41
C LYS A 277 -23.94 -4.22 -4.12
N ALA A 278 -23.47 -4.12 -2.88
CA ALA A 278 -22.41 -3.19 -2.50
C ALA A 278 -21.05 -3.55 -3.11
N LEU A 279 -20.69 -4.83 -3.18
CA LEU A 279 -19.46 -5.28 -3.86
C LEU A 279 -19.47 -4.94 -5.35
N ASN A 280 -20.58 -5.22 -6.04
CA ASN A 280 -20.74 -4.87 -7.45
C ASN A 280 -20.70 -3.35 -7.67
N ALA A 281 -21.35 -2.57 -6.80
CA ALA A 281 -21.24 -1.11 -6.86
C ALA A 281 -19.78 -0.64 -6.70
N LEU A 282 -19.04 -1.20 -5.73
CA LEU A 282 -17.63 -0.89 -5.49
C LEU A 282 -16.75 -1.22 -6.71
N LEU A 283 -17.00 -2.34 -7.39
CA LEU A 283 -16.33 -2.70 -8.64
C LEU A 283 -16.68 -1.70 -9.76
N GLU A 284 -17.96 -1.36 -9.96
CA GLU A 284 -18.38 -0.41 -10.99
C GLU A 284 -17.82 1.00 -10.77
N GLU A 285 -17.80 1.49 -9.53
CA GLU A 285 -17.16 2.76 -9.18
C GLU A 285 -15.66 2.75 -9.53
N HIS A 286 -15.01 1.59 -9.39
CA HIS A 286 -13.63 1.42 -9.82
C HIS A 286 -13.47 1.38 -11.32
N LEU A 287 -14.23 0.56 -12.04
CA LEU A 287 -14.13 0.39 -13.49
C LEU A 287 -14.43 1.69 -14.24
N THR A 288 -15.43 2.45 -13.79
CA THR A 288 -15.79 3.76 -14.36
C THR A 288 -14.82 4.89 -13.98
N GLY A 289 -13.84 4.61 -13.12
CA GLY A 289 -12.86 5.60 -12.68
C GLY A 289 -13.40 6.64 -11.69
N LYS A 290 -14.62 6.44 -11.16
CA LYS A 290 -15.23 7.30 -10.14
C LYS A 290 -14.39 7.33 -8.87
N MET A 291 -13.90 6.18 -8.42
CA MET A 291 -12.98 6.07 -7.28
C MET A 291 -12.01 4.89 -7.45
N ASP A 292 -10.77 5.03 -6.99
CA ASP A 292 -9.83 3.91 -6.98
C ASP A 292 -10.11 2.99 -5.79
N HIS A 293 -10.79 1.87 -6.03
CA HIS A 293 -10.99 0.78 -5.08
C HIS A 293 -10.04 -0.40 -5.29
N SER A 294 -8.96 -0.25 -6.06
CA SER A 294 -8.11 -1.39 -6.44
C SER A 294 -7.66 -2.21 -5.23
N ILE A 295 -7.24 -1.54 -4.16
CA ILE A 295 -6.81 -2.22 -2.94
C ILE A 295 -7.97 -2.95 -2.24
N ARG A 296 -9.13 -2.31 -2.12
CA ARG A 296 -10.33 -2.89 -1.49
C ARG A 296 -10.82 -4.12 -2.24
N ILE A 297 -10.89 -4.03 -3.57
CA ILE A 297 -11.28 -5.13 -4.46
C ILE A 297 -10.32 -6.30 -4.28
N ASN A 298 -9.01 -6.04 -4.32
CA ASN A 298 -8.03 -7.10 -4.14
C ASN A 298 -8.12 -7.74 -2.75
N ASN A 299 -8.36 -6.98 -1.67
CA ASN A 299 -8.52 -7.56 -0.33
C ASN A 299 -9.75 -8.48 -0.27
N VAL A 300 -10.88 -8.09 -0.86
CA VAL A 300 -12.09 -8.96 -0.90
C VAL A 300 -11.81 -10.21 -1.72
N VAL A 301 -11.30 -10.08 -2.95
CA VAL A 301 -11.00 -11.24 -3.80
C VAL A 301 -9.99 -12.17 -3.13
N SER A 302 -8.97 -11.61 -2.49
CA SER A 302 -7.97 -12.38 -1.76
C SER A 302 -8.58 -13.20 -0.60
N PHE A 303 -9.55 -12.62 0.13
CA PHE A 303 -10.31 -13.33 1.15
C PHE A 303 -11.18 -14.46 0.56
N LEU A 304 -11.86 -14.20 -0.56
CA LEU A 304 -12.68 -15.21 -1.25
C LEU A 304 -11.81 -16.38 -1.75
N GLU A 305 -10.65 -16.08 -2.33
CA GLU A 305 -9.69 -17.09 -2.77
C GLU A 305 -9.18 -17.94 -1.61
N TRP A 306 -8.92 -17.32 -0.45
CA TRP A 306 -8.58 -18.06 0.77
C TRP A 306 -9.72 -18.99 1.23
N ARG A 307 -10.96 -18.50 1.26
CA ARG A 307 -12.14 -19.33 1.60
C ARG A 307 -12.23 -20.56 0.69
N ARG A 308 -12.08 -20.33 -0.62
CA ARG A 308 -12.07 -21.37 -1.64
C ARG A 308 -10.99 -22.42 -1.39
N MET A 309 -9.77 -21.99 -1.07
CA MET A 309 -8.65 -22.90 -0.76
C MET A 309 -8.86 -23.69 0.52
N MET A 310 -9.52 -23.10 1.52
CA MET A 310 -9.76 -23.72 2.82
C MET A 310 -11.05 -24.55 2.86
N GLY A 311 -11.92 -24.43 1.87
CA GLY A 311 -13.22 -25.11 1.83
C GLY A 311 -14.18 -24.63 2.91
N VAL A 312 -14.12 -23.33 3.25
CA VAL A 312 -14.96 -22.68 4.29
C VAL A 312 -15.84 -21.59 3.72
#